data_AF-A0A0N4XBI3-F1
#
_entry.id   AF-A0A0N4XBI3-F1
#
_cell.length_a   1.000
_cell.length_b   1.000
_cell.length_c   1.000
_cell.angle_alpha   90.00
_cell.angle_beta   90.00
_cell.angle_gamma   90.00
#
_symmetry.space_group_name_H-M   'P 1'
#
loop_
_entity.id
_entity.type
_entity.pdbx_description
1 polymer ?
#
loop_
_entity_poly.entity_id
_entity_poly.type
_entity_poly.pdbx_seq_one_letter_code
_entity_poly.pdbx_strand_id
1 'polypeptide(L)'
;MMRVIEDDKTVYGPSLNQFPQELNVGHLSAGTLWTLYKMDLKMALEEHATTKKCPTPEYMNLYFKVKGFYFKYVSDLPQYKQSIPEFPAWFIPFVMDWLNENDEHSMDILRNAYNRDKADNFPQTSDHTRFSNSVVDVFTQLNEALKLLKQMDCPNPVVYADMMKRFSKTLNKVLLAYADMVHKDFSKFSSNEKLACILMNNVQQLRVQLEKIYETMGGTELDPACSQVLTNLQKKLNSVLDKLSGQFVATLEPMIHEQTNKLGVLLCKIKGPQLQKTQVAAEVDVVLEPLMDLLEGSLQRYFQQCEKTVLKYILKELWRITIVSMEKLVVLPPLADKTVRRFIICEGKHFPPLTFLVITAYRNYGG
;
A
#
# COMPACT_ATOMS: atom_id res chain seq x y z
N MET A 1 28.97 33.19 16.68
CA MET A 1 28.47 33.59 15.35
C MET A 1 27.15 34.35 15.42
N MET A 2 26.02 33.72 15.77
CA MET A 2 24.71 34.40 15.78
C MET A 2 24.70 35.70 16.59
N ARG A 3 25.25 35.69 17.81
CA ARG A 3 25.37 36.89 18.65
C ARG A 3 26.14 38.02 17.95
N VAL A 4 27.23 37.71 17.25
CA VAL A 4 28.04 38.70 16.53
C VAL A 4 27.21 39.35 15.43
N ILE A 5 26.45 38.57 14.65
CA ILE A 5 25.57 39.10 13.60
C ILE A 5 24.48 40.00 14.19
N GLU A 6 23.88 39.61 15.31
CA GLU A 6 22.85 40.42 15.98
C GLU A 6 23.43 41.72 16.53
N ASP A 7 24.61 41.69 17.15
CA ASP A 7 25.31 42.88 17.64
C ASP A 7 25.69 43.81 16.47
N ASP A 8 26.20 43.25 15.36
CA ASP A 8 26.52 43.98 14.12
C ASP A 8 25.30 44.63 13.48
N LYS A 9 24.14 43.98 13.55
CA LYS A 9 22.88 44.51 13.03
C LYS A 9 22.29 45.59 13.93
N THR A 10 22.30 45.40 15.25
CA THR A 10 21.50 46.20 16.19
C THR A 10 22.29 47.28 16.91
N VAL A 11 23.60 47.09 17.12
CA VAL A 11 24.47 48.02 17.83
C VAL A 11 25.34 48.79 16.83
N TYR A 12 26.08 48.08 15.99
CA TYR A 12 27.03 48.70 15.08
C TYR A 12 26.36 49.26 13.82
N GLY A 13 25.36 48.58 13.27
CA GLY A 13 24.58 49.05 12.11
C GLY A 13 24.07 50.49 12.24
N PRO A 14 23.32 50.84 13.32
CA PRO A 14 22.85 52.22 13.53
C PRO A 14 23.98 53.23 13.71
N SER A 15 25.10 52.81 14.30
CA SER A 15 26.27 53.66 14.55
C SER A 15 27.07 53.95 13.27
N LEU A 16 27.04 53.04 12.30
CA LEU A 16 27.77 53.10 11.02
C LEU A 16 26.83 53.34 9.84
N ASN A 17 25.89 54.28 10.00
CA ASN A 17 24.84 54.58 9.02
C ASN A 17 25.18 55.74 8.06
N GLN A 18 26.46 56.02 7.81
CA GLN A 18 26.89 57.12 6.93
C GLN A 18 26.57 56.84 5.45
N PHE A 19 26.52 55.56 5.05
CA PHE A 19 26.27 55.11 3.67
C PHE A 19 25.22 53.99 3.62
N PRO A 20 23.95 54.24 3.98
CA PRO A 20 22.92 53.20 4.14
C PRO A 20 22.62 52.41 2.86
N GLN A 21 22.87 53.00 1.69
CA GLN A 21 22.65 52.35 0.39
C GLN A 21 23.82 51.43 -0.02
N GLU A 22 25.01 51.64 0.54
CA GLU A 22 26.24 50.95 0.16
C GLU A 22 26.70 49.95 1.24
N LEU A 23 26.48 50.28 2.51
CA LEU A 23 26.94 49.51 3.66
C LEU A 23 25.78 49.14 4.58
N ASN A 24 25.52 47.85 4.68
CA ASN A 24 24.71 47.27 5.75
C ASN A 24 25.59 46.33 6.56
N VAL A 25 25.98 46.77 7.76
CA VAL A 25 26.92 46.06 8.65
C VAL A 25 26.43 44.66 9.00
N GLY A 26 25.13 44.51 9.28
CA GLY A 26 24.52 43.21 9.56
C GLY A 26 24.59 42.24 8.37
N HIS A 27 24.33 42.72 7.15
CA HIS A 27 24.45 41.91 5.94
C HIS A 27 25.90 41.53 5.64
N LEU A 28 26.83 42.48 5.78
CA LEU A 28 28.26 42.22 5.59
C LEU A 28 28.79 41.18 6.59
N SER A 29 28.42 41.32 7.86
CA SER A 29 28.76 40.39 8.93
C SER A 29 28.21 38.98 8.65
N ALA A 30 26.91 38.87 8.36
CA ALA A 30 26.28 37.60 8.05
C ALA A 30 26.91 36.91 6.82
N GLY A 31 27.16 37.67 5.74
CA GLY A 31 27.78 37.14 4.52
C GLY A 31 29.22 36.65 4.75
N THR A 32 30.01 37.41 5.52
CA THR A 32 31.40 37.06 5.85
C THR A 32 31.46 35.82 6.74
N LEU A 33 30.71 35.83 7.85
CA LEU A 33 30.69 34.73 8.80
C LEU A 33 30.14 33.45 8.19
N TRP A 34 29.10 33.54 7.34
CA TRP A 34 28.61 32.38 6.60
C TRP A 34 29.65 31.81 5.64
N THR A 35 30.43 32.67 4.95
CA THR A 35 31.45 32.21 4.01
C THR A 35 32.58 31.44 4.70
N LEU A 36 33.03 31.92 5.85
CA LEU A 36 34.01 31.20 6.68
C LEU A 36 33.41 29.90 7.23
N TYR A 37 32.22 29.99 7.82
CA TYR A 37 31.53 28.84 8.41
C TYR A 37 31.27 27.72 7.40
N LYS A 38 30.76 28.05 6.21
CA LYS A 38 30.41 27.05 5.21
C LYS A 38 31.64 26.31 4.69
N MET A 39 32.79 26.98 4.60
CA MET A 39 34.04 26.38 4.17
C MET A 39 34.50 25.34 5.20
N ASP A 40 34.58 25.74 6.47
CA ASP A 40 35.02 24.86 7.56
C ASP A 40 34.04 23.69 7.76
N LEU A 41 32.73 23.98 7.76
CA LEU A 41 31.70 22.97 7.92
C LEU A 41 31.73 21.94 6.78
N LYS A 42 31.87 22.39 5.53
CA LYS A 42 31.93 21.49 4.38
C LYS A 42 33.12 20.54 4.49
N MET A 43 34.31 21.05 4.80
CA MET A 43 35.51 20.22 5.00
C MET A 43 35.32 19.21 6.14
N ALA A 44 34.76 19.65 7.27
CA ALA A 44 34.47 18.77 8.41
C ALA A 44 33.46 17.68 8.03
N LEU A 45 32.38 18.01 7.31
CA LEU A 45 31.38 17.03 6.88
C LEU A 45 31.95 16.04 5.85
N GLU A 46 32.82 16.47 4.94
CA GLU A 46 33.52 15.59 4.00
C GLU A 46 34.41 14.57 4.74
N GLU A 47 35.15 15.01 5.77
CA GLU A 47 35.92 14.11 6.63
C GLU A 47 35.01 13.15 7.42
N HIS A 48 33.92 13.67 7.99
CA HIS A 48 32.98 12.88 8.78
C HIS A 48 32.20 11.85 7.95
N ALA A 49 31.95 12.13 6.67
CA ALA A 49 31.31 11.19 5.75
C ALA A 49 32.15 9.92 5.54
N THR A 50 33.47 10.02 5.68
CA THR A 50 34.39 8.87 5.56
C THR A 50 34.65 8.19 6.91
N THR A 51 34.82 8.96 7.98
CA THR A 51 35.25 8.47 9.28
C THR A 51 34.11 8.04 10.20
N LYS A 52 32.87 8.47 9.94
CA LYS A 52 31.65 8.14 10.71
C LYS A 52 31.81 8.31 12.24
N LYS A 53 32.38 9.45 12.65
CA LYS A 53 32.75 9.75 14.05
C LYS A 53 31.58 9.92 15.04
N CYS A 54 30.40 10.28 14.55
CA CYS A 54 29.22 10.59 15.37
C CYS A 54 28.02 9.74 14.94
N PRO A 55 27.04 9.53 15.83
CA PRO A 55 25.80 8.85 15.48
C PRO A 55 24.93 9.71 14.55
N THR A 56 24.17 9.06 13.68
CA THR A 56 23.36 9.69 12.64
C THR A 56 22.39 10.77 13.13
N PRO A 57 21.69 10.63 14.29
CA PRO A 57 20.83 11.68 14.83
C PRO A 57 21.55 13.02 15.10
N GLU A 58 22.84 13.00 15.42
CA GLU A 58 23.60 14.25 15.65
C GLU A 58 23.79 15.04 14.35
N TYR A 59 24.06 14.36 13.23
CA TYR A 59 24.15 15.01 11.92
C TYR A 59 22.79 15.54 11.45
N MET A 60 21.70 14.81 11.70
CA MET A 60 20.34 15.28 11.40
C MET A 60 20.02 16.55 12.20
N ASN A 61 20.35 16.58 13.50
CA ASN A 61 20.19 17.77 14.33
C ASN A 61 21.07 18.94 13.85
N LEU A 62 22.30 18.67 13.40
CA LEU A 62 23.17 19.69 12.83
C LEU A 62 22.58 20.27 11.55
N TYR A 63 22.00 19.45 10.66
CA TYR A 63 21.29 19.91 9.47
C TYR A 63 20.21 20.95 9.84
N PHE A 64 19.38 20.67 10.84
CA PHE A 64 18.34 21.61 11.28
C PHE A 64 18.91 22.92 11.83
N LYS A 65 20.03 22.87 12.56
CA LYS A 65 20.72 24.07 13.06
C LYS A 65 21.28 24.92 11.92
N VAL A 66 21.92 24.28 10.93
CA VAL A 66 22.48 24.97 9.75
C VAL A 66 21.37 25.58 8.91
N LYS A 67 20.29 24.83 8.68
CA LYS A 67 19.10 25.34 7.99
C LYS A 67 18.52 26.57 8.69
N GLY A 68 18.32 26.49 10.01
CA GLY A 68 17.79 27.60 10.80
C GLY A 68 18.69 28.84 10.73
N PHE A 69 20.00 28.64 10.79
CA PHE A 69 20.97 29.74 10.62
C PHE A 69 20.90 30.35 9.21
N TYR A 70 20.89 29.52 8.17
CA TYR A 70 20.86 29.98 6.78
C TYR A 70 19.62 30.83 6.50
N PHE A 71 18.44 30.35 6.86
CA PHE A 71 17.21 31.10 6.60
C PHE A 71 17.10 32.37 7.45
N LYS A 72 17.57 32.33 8.70
CA LYS A 72 17.49 33.50 9.59
C LYS A 72 18.42 34.65 9.17
N TYR A 73 19.62 34.35 8.67
CA TYR A 73 20.66 35.37 8.48
C TYR A 73 21.21 35.49 7.06
N VAL A 74 21.07 34.46 6.22
CA VAL A 74 21.80 34.34 4.95
C VAL A 74 20.88 34.45 3.73
N SER A 75 19.67 33.88 3.81
CA SER A 75 18.78 33.73 2.65
C SER A 75 18.36 35.04 1.97
N ASP A 76 18.29 36.14 2.73
CA ASP A 76 17.90 37.47 2.23
C ASP A 76 19.08 38.31 1.69
N LEU A 77 20.33 37.83 1.85
CA LEU A 77 21.50 38.57 1.37
C LEU A 77 21.50 38.63 -0.17
N PRO A 78 21.92 39.75 -0.80
CA PRO A 78 21.84 39.93 -2.26
C PRO A 78 22.47 38.79 -3.08
N GLN A 79 23.60 38.24 -2.60
CA GLN A 79 24.31 37.13 -3.26
C GLN A 79 23.61 35.77 -3.18
N TYR A 80 22.71 35.59 -2.19
CA TYR A 80 22.01 34.33 -1.94
C TYR A 80 20.52 34.40 -2.26
N LYS A 81 19.97 35.61 -2.35
CA LYS A 81 18.60 35.88 -2.72
C LYS A 81 18.34 35.26 -4.09
N GLN A 82 17.36 34.34 -4.17
CA GLN A 82 17.01 33.56 -5.36
C GLN A 82 18.04 32.49 -5.80
N SER A 83 19.09 32.25 -5.03
CA SER A 83 20.00 31.11 -5.25
C SER A 83 19.47 29.83 -4.60
N ILE A 84 19.83 28.67 -5.15
CA ILE A 84 19.57 27.38 -4.52
C ILE A 84 20.62 27.16 -3.42
N PRO A 85 20.24 26.92 -2.16
CA PRO A 85 21.20 26.72 -1.09
C PRO A 85 22.05 25.45 -1.32
N GLU A 86 23.37 25.59 -1.15
CA GLU A 86 24.34 24.50 -1.32
C GLU A 86 24.38 23.55 -0.12
N PHE A 87 24.07 24.05 1.09
CA PHE A 87 24.27 23.31 2.33
C PHE A 87 23.58 21.94 2.39
N PRO A 88 22.38 21.71 1.83
CA PRO A 88 21.75 20.40 1.88
C PRO A 88 22.61 19.30 1.22
N ALA A 89 23.39 19.65 0.20
CA ALA A 89 24.24 18.69 -0.49
C ALA A 89 25.34 18.11 0.41
N TRP A 90 25.84 18.89 1.38
CA TRP A 90 26.88 18.44 2.32
C TRP A 90 26.34 17.37 3.29
N PHE A 91 25.03 17.33 3.49
CA PHE A 91 24.38 16.39 4.40
C PHE A 91 23.92 15.09 3.74
N ILE A 92 24.03 14.97 2.41
CA ILE A 92 23.55 13.78 1.66
C ILE A 92 24.06 12.47 2.27
N PRO A 93 25.38 12.28 2.55
CA PRO A 93 25.86 11.00 3.07
C PRO A 93 25.17 10.59 4.37
N PHE A 94 24.96 11.54 5.29
CA PHE A 94 24.37 11.28 6.60
C PHE A 94 22.86 11.02 6.51
N VAL A 95 22.16 11.72 5.62
CA VAL A 95 20.73 11.45 5.36
C VAL A 95 20.56 10.08 4.72
N MET A 96 21.48 9.67 3.84
CA MET A 96 21.46 8.34 3.24
C MET A 96 21.77 7.24 4.27
N ASP A 97 22.73 7.48 5.17
CA ASP A 97 22.99 6.58 6.31
C ASP A 97 21.76 6.48 7.22
N TRP A 98 21.10 7.59 7.52
CA TRP A 98 19.84 7.60 8.28
C TRP A 98 18.75 6.78 7.60
N LEU A 99 18.60 6.92 6.28
CA LEU A 99 17.65 6.13 5.51
C LEU A 99 17.99 4.63 5.51
N ASN A 100 19.28 4.27 5.54
CA ASN A 100 19.71 2.88 5.66
C ASN A 100 19.38 2.31 7.05
N GLU A 101 19.65 3.05 8.12
CA GLU A 101 19.25 2.67 9.48
C GLU A 101 17.73 2.53 9.60
N ASN A 102 16.99 3.46 9.00
CA ASN A 102 15.54 3.43 8.96
C ASN A 102 14.99 2.22 8.19
N ASP A 103 15.66 1.74 7.14
CA ASP A 103 15.25 0.52 6.44
C ASP A 103 15.29 -0.70 7.35
N GLU A 104 16.38 -0.87 8.09
CA GLU A 104 16.55 -2.01 9.00
C GLU A 104 15.57 -1.90 10.18
N HIS A 105 15.43 -0.71 10.76
CA HIS A 105 14.45 -0.47 11.81
C HIS A 105 13.01 -0.75 11.34
N SER A 106 12.63 -0.28 10.15
CA SER A 106 11.30 -0.52 9.57
C SER A 106 11.05 -2.01 9.29
N MET A 107 12.08 -2.74 8.86
CA MET A 107 11.99 -4.20 8.66
C MET A 107 11.82 -4.96 9.97
N ASP A 108 12.48 -4.52 11.05
CA ASP A 108 12.34 -5.13 12.37
C ASP A 108 10.96 -4.86 12.98
N ILE A 109 10.46 -3.62 12.87
CA ILE A 109 9.08 -3.28 13.25
C ILE A 109 8.09 -4.15 12.48
N LEU A 110 8.24 -4.28 11.16
CA LEU A 110 7.42 -5.16 10.33
C LEU A 110 7.40 -6.59 10.85
N ARG A 111 8.57 -7.20 11.05
CA ARG A 111 8.69 -8.60 11.50
C ARG A 111 8.06 -8.79 12.87
N ASN A 112 8.31 -7.87 13.79
CA ASN A 112 7.79 -7.93 15.14
C ASN A 112 6.27 -7.75 15.19
N ALA A 113 5.75 -6.76 14.47
CA ALA A 113 4.32 -6.49 14.37
C ALA A 113 3.59 -7.68 13.74
N TYR A 114 4.08 -8.19 12.61
CA TYR A 114 3.45 -9.34 11.93
C TYR A 114 3.46 -10.60 12.79
N ASN A 115 4.60 -10.95 13.39
CA ASN A 115 4.70 -12.18 14.20
C ASN A 115 3.86 -12.10 15.48
N ARG A 116 3.74 -10.92 16.10
CA ARG A 116 2.85 -10.70 17.25
C ARG A 116 1.40 -10.86 16.84
N ASP A 117 0.97 -10.16 15.79
CA ASP A 117 -0.38 -10.21 15.26
C ASP A 117 -0.76 -11.64 14.84
N LYS A 118 0.19 -12.38 14.26
CA LYS A 118 0.04 -13.80 13.94
C LYS A 118 -0.16 -14.68 15.18
N ALA A 119 0.57 -14.45 16.26
CA ALA A 119 0.41 -15.20 17.50
C ALA A 119 -0.98 -14.96 18.14
N ASP A 120 -1.53 -13.77 17.93
CA ASP A 120 -2.85 -13.36 18.44
C ASP A 120 -4.01 -13.69 17.47
N ASN A 121 -3.74 -14.40 16.36
CA ASN A 121 -4.70 -14.70 15.29
C ASN A 121 -5.29 -13.46 14.60
N PHE A 122 -4.43 -12.48 14.31
CA PHE A 122 -4.74 -11.28 13.53
C PHE A 122 -5.96 -10.50 14.06
N PRO A 123 -5.95 -10.05 15.32
CA PRO A 123 -7.04 -9.27 15.90
C PRO A 123 -7.33 -7.98 15.11
N GLN A 124 -8.61 -7.69 14.93
CA GLN A 124 -9.10 -6.42 14.40
C GLN A 124 -9.22 -5.40 15.54
N THR A 125 -8.91 -4.13 15.26
CA THR A 125 -8.97 -3.06 16.28
C THR A 125 -10.40 -2.71 16.69
N SER A 126 -11.37 -2.89 15.78
CA SER A 126 -12.80 -2.63 16.02
C SER A 126 -13.66 -3.38 15.00
N ASP A 127 -14.97 -3.46 15.24
CA ASP A 127 -15.94 -4.05 14.30
C ASP A 127 -15.99 -3.30 12.94
N HIS A 128 -15.61 -2.03 12.93
CA HIS A 128 -15.53 -1.20 11.73
C HIS A 128 -14.19 -1.34 11.00
N THR A 129 -13.20 -2.00 11.61
CA THR A 129 -11.86 -2.20 11.04
C THR A 129 -11.76 -3.61 10.46
N ARG A 130 -11.61 -3.72 9.14
CA ARG A 130 -11.56 -5.03 8.46
C ARG A 130 -10.18 -5.68 8.42
N PHE A 131 -9.13 -4.93 8.75
CA PHE A 131 -7.73 -5.36 8.80
C PHE A 131 -7.21 -5.46 10.25
N SER A 132 -6.07 -6.11 10.45
CA SER A 132 -5.48 -6.34 11.77
C SER A 132 -4.41 -5.33 12.18
N ASN A 133 -3.99 -5.39 13.45
CA ASN A 133 -3.15 -4.38 14.08
C ASN A 133 -1.76 -4.22 13.44
N SER A 134 -1.17 -5.29 12.88
CA SER A 134 0.18 -5.19 12.28
C SER A 134 0.27 -4.19 11.13
N VAL A 135 -0.84 -3.95 10.40
CA VAL A 135 -0.88 -2.92 9.36
C VAL A 135 -0.73 -1.53 9.96
N VAL A 136 -1.39 -1.27 11.09
CA VAL A 136 -1.32 0.03 11.79
C VAL A 136 0.10 0.31 12.26
N ASP A 137 0.75 -0.67 12.88
CA ASP A 137 2.12 -0.52 13.41
C ASP A 137 3.12 -0.20 12.29
N VAL A 138 3.06 -0.94 11.18
CA VAL A 138 3.95 -0.74 10.02
C VAL A 138 3.75 0.65 9.42
N PHE A 139 2.51 1.10 9.22
CA PHE A 139 2.27 2.43 8.66
C PHE A 139 2.56 3.56 9.63
N THR A 140 2.46 3.33 10.95
CA THR A 140 2.90 4.32 11.94
C THR A 140 4.38 4.60 11.76
N GLN A 141 5.22 3.55 11.73
CA GLN A 141 6.66 3.66 11.50
C GLN A 141 7.00 4.36 10.17
N LEU A 142 6.37 3.95 9.07
CA LEU A 142 6.66 4.53 7.76
C LEU A 142 6.22 6.01 7.68
N ASN A 143 5.10 6.38 8.30
CA ASN A 143 4.65 7.77 8.34
C ASN A 143 5.54 8.65 9.23
N GLU A 144 6.05 8.12 10.35
CA GLU A 144 7.01 8.85 11.19
C GLU A 144 8.31 9.14 10.43
N ALA A 145 8.83 8.17 9.69
CA ALA A 145 10.00 8.36 8.84
C ALA A 145 9.75 9.40 7.75
N LEU A 146 8.61 9.34 7.05
CA LEU A 146 8.22 10.34 6.05
C LEU A 146 8.07 11.74 6.67
N LYS A 147 7.47 11.82 7.85
CA LYS A 147 7.28 13.08 8.58
C LYS A 147 8.62 13.75 8.87
N LEU A 148 9.63 13.00 9.31
CA LEU A 148 10.98 13.54 9.52
C LEU A 148 11.57 14.11 8.22
N LEU A 149 11.50 13.36 7.12
CA LEU A 149 12.01 13.80 5.82
C LEU A 149 11.31 15.07 5.32
N LYS A 150 9.99 15.20 5.56
CA LYS A 150 9.25 16.42 5.22
C LYS A 150 9.60 17.58 6.13
N GLN A 151 9.80 17.35 7.43
CA GLN A 151 10.21 18.39 8.38
C GLN A 151 11.59 18.96 8.07
N MET A 152 12.47 18.20 7.43
CA MET A 152 13.73 18.72 6.91
C MET A 152 13.51 19.89 5.93
N ASP A 153 12.38 19.91 5.22
CA ASP A 153 11.94 20.96 4.30
C ASP A 153 13.15 21.50 3.50
N CYS A 154 13.68 20.57 2.70
CA CYS A 154 14.96 20.72 2.00
C CYS A 154 14.81 21.75 0.88
N PRO A 155 15.58 22.84 0.91
CA PRO A 155 15.43 23.91 -0.08
C PRO A 155 16.09 23.59 -1.42
N ASN A 156 16.84 22.49 -1.51
CA ASN A 156 17.42 22.03 -2.77
C ASN A 156 16.53 20.93 -3.37
N PRO A 157 15.84 21.20 -4.49
CA PRO A 157 14.86 20.27 -5.06
C PRO A 157 15.50 18.97 -5.56
N VAL A 158 16.76 19.00 -6.00
CA VAL A 158 17.47 17.80 -6.46
C VAL A 158 17.76 16.87 -5.29
N VAL A 159 18.26 17.42 -4.18
CA VAL A 159 18.54 16.66 -2.95
C VAL A 159 17.24 16.10 -2.37
N TYR A 160 16.18 16.90 -2.35
CA TYR A 160 14.86 16.44 -1.89
C TYR A 160 14.33 15.28 -2.75
N ALA A 161 14.43 15.39 -4.07
CA ALA A 161 14.02 14.33 -4.99
C ALA A 161 14.80 13.03 -4.74
N ASP A 162 16.12 13.11 -4.53
CA ASP A 162 16.95 11.94 -4.20
C ASP A 162 16.56 11.29 -2.87
N MET A 163 16.23 12.09 -1.85
CA MET A 163 15.72 11.59 -0.56
C MET A 163 14.40 10.84 -0.74
N MET A 164 13.43 11.43 -1.47
CA MET A 164 12.15 10.79 -1.75
C MET A 164 12.31 9.50 -2.57
N LYS A 165 13.20 9.53 -3.57
CA LYS A 165 13.54 8.36 -4.38
C LYS A 165 14.14 7.25 -3.53
N ARG A 166 15.04 7.57 -2.59
CA ARG A 166 15.60 6.58 -1.66
C ARG A 166 14.54 6.03 -0.70
N PHE A 167 13.66 6.87 -0.18
CA PHE A 167 12.57 6.45 0.71
C PHE A 167 11.53 5.57 -0.01
N SER A 168 11.27 5.81 -1.30
CA SER A 168 10.39 4.94 -2.11
C SER A 168 10.88 3.49 -2.16
N LYS A 169 12.21 3.27 -2.11
CA LYS A 169 12.80 1.94 -2.03
C LYS A 169 12.56 1.28 -0.68
N THR A 170 12.56 2.05 0.41
CA THR A 170 12.17 1.60 1.76
C THR A 170 10.73 1.11 1.76
N LEU A 171 9.80 1.92 1.25
CA LEU A 171 8.38 1.55 1.13
C LEU A 171 8.22 0.27 0.31
N ASN A 172 8.90 0.16 -0.83
CA ASN A 172 8.87 -1.03 -1.65
C ASN A 172 9.43 -2.27 -0.94
N LYS A 173 10.56 -2.15 -0.22
CA LYS A 173 11.16 -3.26 0.54
C LYS A 173 10.22 -3.75 1.64
N VAL A 174 9.72 -2.84 2.48
CA VAL A 174 8.89 -3.16 3.66
C VAL A 174 7.53 -3.71 3.24
N LEU A 175 6.82 -3.06 2.31
CA LEU A 175 5.47 -3.48 1.95
C LEU A 175 5.44 -4.79 1.14
N LEU A 176 6.45 -5.02 0.28
CA LEU A 176 6.58 -6.34 -0.37
C LEU A 176 6.93 -7.42 0.63
N ALA A 177 7.81 -7.15 1.59
CA ALA A 177 8.12 -8.12 2.63
C ALA A 177 6.88 -8.48 3.47
N TYR A 178 6.03 -7.50 3.81
CA TYR A 178 4.75 -7.79 4.47
C TYR A 178 3.88 -8.71 3.60
N ALA A 179 3.69 -8.35 2.32
CA ALA A 179 2.86 -9.11 1.41
C ALA A 179 3.40 -10.54 1.18
N ASP A 180 4.71 -10.72 1.12
CA ASP A 180 5.39 -12.01 1.00
C ASP A 180 5.21 -12.86 2.27
N MET A 181 5.27 -12.25 3.46
CA MET A 181 4.99 -12.94 4.72
C MET A 181 3.54 -13.43 4.78
N VAL A 182 2.57 -12.58 4.41
CA VAL A 182 1.16 -12.97 4.29
C VAL A 182 1.01 -14.14 3.31
N HIS A 183 1.55 -14.00 2.10
CA HIS A 183 1.44 -15.04 1.07
C HIS A 183 2.06 -16.37 1.51
N LYS A 184 3.22 -16.34 2.19
CA LYS A 184 3.89 -17.55 2.68
C LYS A 184 3.08 -18.29 3.75
N ASP A 185 2.41 -17.56 4.64
CA ASP A 185 1.64 -18.15 5.73
C ASP A 185 0.17 -18.37 5.38
N PHE A 186 -0.34 -17.84 4.26
CA PHE A 186 -1.75 -17.82 3.90
C PHE A 186 -2.39 -19.21 3.88
N SER A 187 -1.71 -20.22 3.33
CA SER A 187 -2.22 -21.59 3.25
C SER A 187 -2.48 -22.24 4.62
N LYS A 188 -1.88 -21.71 5.69
CA LYS A 188 -2.12 -22.18 7.08
C LYS A 188 -3.42 -21.63 7.65
N PHE A 189 -3.88 -20.49 7.14
CA PHE A 189 -5.05 -19.76 7.61
C PHE A 189 -6.23 -19.81 6.65
N SER A 190 -6.01 -20.24 5.40
CA SER A 190 -7.03 -20.26 4.33
C SER A 190 -8.25 -21.13 4.62
N SER A 191 -8.12 -22.12 5.51
CA SER A 191 -9.25 -22.94 5.97
C SER A 191 -10.16 -22.21 6.95
N ASN A 192 -9.67 -21.16 7.63
CA ASN A 192 -10.48 -20.28 8.46
C ASN A 192 -10.88 -19.05 7.63
N GLU A 193 -12.12 -19.06 7.14
CA GLU A 193 -12.63 -18.02 6.25
C GLU A 193 -12.46 -16.60 6.81
N LYS A 194 -12.67 -16.41 8.12
CA LYS A 194 -12.53 -15.09 8.76
C LYS A 194 -11.08 -14.60 8.72
N LEU A 195 -10.12 -15.46 9.07
CA LEU A 195 -8.70 -15.10 9.04
C LEU A 195 -8.21 -14.87 7.61
N ALA A 196 -8.66 -15.68 6.65
CA ALA A 196 -8.34 -15.48 5.24
C ALA A 196 -8.82 -14.10 4.75
N CYS A 197 -10.05 -13.70 5.11
CA CYS A 197 -10.58 -12.38 4.80
C CYS A 197 -9.74 -11.26 5.42
N ILE A 198 -9.38 -11.36 6.71
CA ILE A 198 -8.54 -10.38 7.41
C ILE A 198 -7.19 -10.22 6.70
N LEU A 199 -6.51 -11.31 6.35
CA LEU A 199 -5.22 -11.26 5.67
C LEU A 199 -5.30 -10.62 4.27
N MET A 200 -6.36 -10.90 3.51
CA MET A 200 -6.61 -10.22 2.23
C MET A 200 -6.92 -8.72 2.43
N ASN A 201 -7.69 -8.38 3.47
CA ASN A 201 -7.95 -6.98 3.84
C ASN A 201 -6.67 -6.26 4.26
N ASN A 202 -5.73 -6.93 4.94
CA ASN A 202 -4.43 -6.34 5.29
C ASN A 202 -3.66 -5.93 4.03
N VAL A 203 -3.56 -6.82 3.04
CA VAL A 203 -2.90 -6.53 1.75
C VAL A 203 -3.61 -5.38 1.01
N GLN A 204 -4.94 -5.35 1.04
CA GLN A 204 -5.69 -4.23 0.50
C GLN A 204 -5.40 -2.92 1.25
N GLN A 205 -5.28 -2.97 2.57
CA GLN A 205 -4.97 -1.80 3.38
C GLN A 205 -3.54 -1.29 3.12
N LEU A 206 -2.57 -2.18 2.83
CA LEU A 206 -1.25 -1.75 2.35
C LEU A 206 -1.36 -0.86 1.12
N ARG A 207 -2.23 -1.21 0.17
CA ARG A 207 -2.44 -0.43 -1.06
C ARG A 207 -3.06 0.93 -0.78
N VAL A 208 -4.09 0.97 0.06
CA VAL A 208 -4.78 2.23 0.42
C VAL A 208 -3.83 3.19 1.14
N GLN A 209 -3.05 2.69 2.11
CA GLN A 209 -2.14 3.54 2.88
C GLN A 209 -0.89 3.94 2.07
N LEU A 210 -0.43 3.09 1.15
CA LEU A 210 0.62 3.46 0.20
C LEU A 210 0.19 4.62 -0.70
N GLU A 211 -1.07 4.67 -1.13
CA GLU A 211 -1.61 5.79 -1.92
C GLU A 211 -1.62 7.10 -1.13
N LYS A 212 -2.02 7.06 0.15
CA LYS A 212 -1.94 8.24 1.05
C LYS A 212 -0.49 8.71 1.27
N ILE A 213 0.45 7.80 1.42
CA ILE A 213 1.88 8.13 1.51
C ILE A 213 2.36 8.78 0.21
N TYR A 214 1.97 8.25 -0.94
CA TYR A 214 2.31 8.82 -2.25
C TYR A 214 1.80 10.26 -2.40
N GLU A 215 0.53 10.52 -2.04
CA GLU A 215 -0.02 11.89 -2.01
C GLU A 215 0.78 12.79 -1.06
N THR A 216 1.13 12.27 0.13
CA THR A 216 1.91 13.01 1.12
C THR A 216 3.34 13.30 0.63
N MET A 217 3.93 12.44 -0.18
CA MET A 217 5.26 12.63 -0.77
C MET A 217 5.28 13.68 -1.89
N GLY A 218 4.12 14.06 -2.44
CA GLY A 218 4.02 15.07 -3.52
C GLY A 218 3.09 14.66 -4.66
N GLY A 219 2.55 13.43 -4.64
CA GLY A 219 1.59 12.97 -5.64
C GLY A 219 2.11 13.15 -7.07
N THR A 220 1.38 13.90 -7.89
CA THR A 220 1.72 14.17 -9.30
C THR A 220 2.97 15.01 -9.51
N GLU A 221 3.43 15.74 -8.49
CA GLU A 221 4.64 16.56 -8.54
C GLU A 221 5.91 15.77 -8.17
N LEU A 222 5.75 14.50 -7.77
CA LEU A 222 6.84 13.63 -7.39
C LEU A 222 7.68 13.21 -8.61
N ASP A 223 8.99 13.09 -8.41
CA ASP A 223 9.94 12.62 -9.42
C ASP A 223 9.41 11.37 -10.18
N PRO A 224 9.42 11.36 -11.53
CA PRO A 224 8.85 10.26 -12.31
C PRO A 224 9.44 8.88 -11.99
N ALA A 225 10.74 8.80 -11.67
CA ALA A 225 11.36 7.52 -11.32
C ALA A 225 10.86 7.02 -9.96
N CYS A 226 10.68 7.91 -8.99
CA CYS A 226 10.06 7.61 -7.70
C CYS A 226 8.61 7.16 -7.86
N SER A 227 7.80 7.91 -8.61
CA SER A 227 6.39 7.58 -8.93
C SER A 227 6.26 6.22 -9.62
N GLN A 228 7.19 5.89 -10.52
CA GLN A 228 7.22 4.60 -11.20
C GLN A 228 7.49 3.42 -10.24
N VAL A 229 8.36 3.59 -9.23
CA VAL A 229 8.62 2.58 -8.20
C VAL A 229 7.34 2.30 -7.39
N LEU A 230 6.68 3.35 -6.92
CA LEU A 230 5.46 3.22 -6.11
C LEU A 230 4.27 2.68 -6.91
N THR A 231 4.14 3.07 -8.17
CA THR A 231 3.15 2.50 -9.09
C THR A 231 3.38 1.01 -9.34
N ASN A 232 4.64 0.60 -9.52
CA ASN A 232 4.99 -0.81 -9.66
C ASN A 232 4.71 -1.60 -8.38
N LEU A 233 4.96 -1.00 -7.22
CA LEU A 233 4.62 -1.57 -5.92
C LEU A 233 3.10 -1.79 -5.79
N GLN A 234 2.28 -0.80 -6.15
CA GLN A 234 0.82 -0.93 -6.19
C GLN A 234 0.37 -2.11 -7.06
N LYS A 235 0.95 -2.27 -8.26
CA LYS A 235 0.67 -3.41 -9.16
C LYS A 235 1.05 -4.74 -8.53
N LYS A 236 2.22 -4.82 -7.88
CA LYS A 236 2.67 -6.05 -7.20
C LYS A 236 1.76 -6.44 -6.04
N LEU A 237 1.38 -5.49 -5.18
CA LEU A 237 0.44 -5.72 -4.08
C LEU A 237 -0.93 -6.19 -4.61
N ASN A 238 -1.40 -5.61 -5.71
CA ASN A 238 -2.63 -6.01 -6.36
C ASN A 238 -2.55 -7.46 -6.91
N SER A 239 -1.39 -7.85 -7.48
CA SER A 239 -1.15 -9.24 -7.92
C SER A 239 -1.08 -10.21 -6.75
N VAL A 240 -0.55 -9.81 -5.59
CA VAL A 240 -0.60 -10.64 -4.37
C VAL A 240 -2.05 -10.87 -3.97
N LEU A 241 -2.89 -9.83 -3.96
CA LEU A 241 -4.31 -9.97 -3.62
C LEU A 241 -5.06 -10.94 -4.55
N ASP A 242 -4.82 -10.86 -5.86
CA ASP A 242 -5.38 -11.79 -6.85
C ASP A 242 -4.96 -13.25 -6.52
N LYS A 243 -3.67 -13.49 -6.22
CA LYS A 243 -3.19 -14.83 -5.82
C LYS A 243 -3.81 -15.34 -4.52
N LEU A 244 -3.93 -14.49 -3.50
CA LEU A 244 -4.54 -14.86 -2.21
C LEU A 244 -6.02 -15.21 -2.39
N SER A 245 -6.76 -14.43 -3.20
CA SER A 245 -8.15 -14.73 -3.51
C SER A 245 -8.31 -16.06 -4.24
N GLY A 246 -7.41 -16.36 -5.20
CA GLY A 246 -7.30 -17.66 -5.86
C GLY A 246 -7.14 -18.81 -4.87
N GLN A 247 -6.15 -18.70 -3.98
CA GLN A 247 -5.88 -19.72 -2.96
C GLN A 247 -7.05 -19.90 -1.98
N PHE A 248 -7.70 -18.80 -1.59
CA PHE A 248 -8.86 -18.85 -0.70
C PHE A 248 -10.04 -19.54 -1.36
N VAL A 249 -10.41 -19.13 -2.57
CA VAL A 249 -11.58 -19.70 -3.25
C VAL A 249 -11.36 -21.16 -3.64
N ALA A 250 -10.12 -21.58 -3.89
CA ALA A 250 -9.78 -22.99 -4.06
C ALA A 250 -10.11 -23.86 -2.82
N THR A 251 -10.13 -23.31 -1.60
CA THR A 251 -10.56 -24.07 -0.41
C THR A 251 -12.06 -24.36 -0.41
N LEU A 252 -12.85 -23.56 -1.14
CA LEU A 252 -14.30 -23.70 -1.28
C LEU A 252 -14.70 -24.63 -2.42
N GLU A 253 -13.78 -24.94 -3.33
CA GLU A 253 -14.01 -25.77 -4.52
C GLU A 253 -14.64 -27.14 -4.21
N PRO A 254 -14.21 -27.92 -3.20
CA PRO A 254 -14.81 -29.21 -2.89
C PRO A 254 -16.31 -29.12 -2.52
N MET A 255 -16.65 -28.08 -1.78
CA MET A 255 -18.03 -27.81 -1.34
C MET A 255 -18.89 -27.31 -2.52
N ILE A 256 -18.34 -26.48 -3.41
CA ILE A 256 -18.99 -26.09 -4.67
C ILE A 256 -19.23 -27.32 -5.55
N HIS A 257 -18.24 -28.22 -5.68
CA HIS A 257 -18.38 -29.48 -6.43
C HIS A 257 -19.50 -30.36 -5.86
N GLU A 258 -19.58 -30.50 -4.53
CA GLU A 258 -20.64 -31.28 -3.90
C GLU A 258 -22.04 -30.75 -4.23
N GLN A 259 -22.25 -29.43 -4.11
CA GLN A 259 -23.54 -28.82 -4.44
C GLN A 259 -23.83 -28.86 -5.94
N THR A 260 -22.82 -28.71 -6.79
CA THR A 260 -22.95 -28.84 -8.25
C THR A 260 -23.36 -30.27 -8.64
N ASN A 261 -22.84 -31.29 -7.96
CA ASN A 261 -23.28 -32.67 -8.17
C ASN A 261 -24.74 -32.89 -7.74
N LYS A 262 -25.18 -32.31 -6.61
CA LYS A 262 -26.59 -32.35 -6.19
C LYS A 262 -27.51 -31.71 -7.22
N LEU A 263 -27.12 -30.54 -7.73
CA LEU A 263 -27.79 -29.85 -8.84
C LEU A 263 -27.89 -30.77 -10.08
N GLY A 264 -26.80 -31.43 -10.48
CA GLY A 264 -26.80 -32.38 -11.60
C GLY A 264 -27.74 -33.57 -11.39
N VAL A 265 -27.82 -34.11 -10.17
CA VAL A 265 -28.75 -35.18 -9.81
C VAL A 265 -30.20 -34.71 -9.88
N LEU A 266 -30.51 -33.50 -9.40
CA LEU A 266 -31.85 -32.91 -9.50
C LEU A 266 -32.24 -32.69 -10.96
N LEU A 267 -31.31 -32.20 -11.78
CA LEU A 267 -31.51 -32.01 -13.21
C LEU A 267 -31.84 -33.34 -13.92
N CYS A 268 -31.21 -34.44 -13.55
CA CYS A 268 -31.50 -35.77 -14.11
C CYS A 268 -32.89 -36.32 -13.74
N LYS A 269 -33.52 -35.79 -12.68
CA LYS A 269 -34.87 -36.20 -12.25
C LYS A 269 -35.97 -35.53 -13.05
N ILE A 270 -35.68 -34.41 -13.72
CA ILE A 270 -36.65 -33.74 -14.60
C ILE A 270 -36.90 -34.63 -15.83
N LYS A 271 -38.07 -35.25 -15.87
CA LYS A 271 -38.55 -36.07 -17.00
C LYS A 271 -39.96 -35.65 -17.37
N GLY A 272 -40.22 -35.39 -18.65
CA GLY A 272 -41.58 -35.16 -19.15
C GLY A 272 -41.64 -34.54 -20.55
N PRO A 273 -42.75 -34.72 -21.30
CA PRO A 273 -43.02 -33.94 -22.52
C PRO A 273 -43.18 -32.45 -22.16
N GLN A 274 -42.96 -31.56 -23.14
CA GLN A 274 -42.84 -30.10 -22.95
C GLN A 274 -43.68 -29.54 -21.78
N LEU A 275 -42.99 -29.28 -20.66
CA LEU A 275 -43.57 -28.66 -19.47
C LEU A 275 -44.08 -27.25 -19.82
N GLN A 276 -45.21 -26.85 -19.23
CA GLN A 276 -45.69 -25.46 -19.36
C GLN A 276 -44.65 -24.51 -18.77
N LYS A 277 -44.47 -23.31 -19.34
CA LYS A 277 -43.43 -22.33 -18.91
C LYS A 277 -43.39 -22.10 -17.39
N THR A 278 -44.54 -22.08 -16.73
CA THR A 278 -44.64 -21.88 -15.27
C THR A 278 -44.10 -23.06 -14.46
N GLN A 279 -44.25 -24.29 -14.97
CA GLN A 279 -43.67 -25.50 -14.34
C GLN A 279 -42.16 -25.57 -14.56
N VAL A 280 -41.67 -25.12 -15.73
CA VAL A 280 -40.24 -25.03 -16.03
C VAL A 280 -39.53 -24.07 -15.06
N ALA A 281 -40.15 -22.93 -14.73
CA ALA A 281 -39.57 -21.98 -13.78
C ALA A 281 -39.40 -22.58 -12.38
N ALA A 282 -40.44 -23.25 -11.86
CA ALA A 282 -40.38 -23.89 -10.54
C ALA A 282 -39.34 -25.02 -10.47
N GLU A 283 -39.22 -25.82 -11.53
CA GLU A 283 -38.21 -26.89 -11.61
C GLU A 283 -36.77 -26.33 -11.70
N VAL A 284 -36.58 -25.20 -12.39
CA VAL A 284 -35.28 -24.50 -12.43
C VAL A 284 -34.88 -24.01 -11.05
N ASP A 285 -35.80 -23.44 -10.30
CA ASP A 285 -35.52 -22.95 -8.94
C ASP A 285 -35.09 -24.10 -8.03
N VAL A 286 -35.80 -25.23 -8.07
CA VAL A 286 -35.45 -26.45 -7.29
C VAL A 286 -34.07 -27.01 -7.70
N VAL A 287 -33.75 -27.03 -8.99
CA VAL A 287 -32.44 -27.51 -9.46
C VAL A 287 -31.30 -26.61 -8.97
N LEU A 288 -31.49 -25.29 -8.97
CA LEU A 288 -30.47 -24.32 -8.59
C LEU A 288 -30.31 -24.16 -7.06
N GLU A 289 -31.35 -24.48 -6.29
CA GLU A 289 -31.42 -24.31 -4.83
C GLU A 289 -30.15 -24.75 -4.07
N PRO A 290 -29.58 -25.96 -4.26
CA PRO A 290 -28.42 -26.41 -3.48
C PRO A 290 -27.18 -25.53 -3.63
N LEU A 291 -26.98 -24.96 -4.83
CA LEU A 291 -25.86 -24.07 -5.10
C LEU A 291 -26.16 -22.64 -4.67
N MET A 292 -27.40 -22.19 -4.83
CA MET A 292 -27.82 -20.85 -4.44
C MET A 292 -27.74 -20.65 -2.92
N ASP A 293 -28.21 -21.61 -2.13
CA ASP A 293 -28.12 -21.56 -0.67
C ASP A 293 -26.67 -21.44 -0.18
N LEU A 294 -25.77 -22.20 -0.81
CA LEU A 294 -24.36 -22.20 -0.49
C LEU A 294 -23.69 -20.85 -0.79
N LEU A 295 -23.97 -20.33 -1.97
CA LEU A 295 -23.43 -19.06 -2.43
C LEU A 295 -24.01 -17.92 -1.59
N GLU A 296 -25.31 -17.87 -1.34
CA GLU A 296 -25.94 -16.83 -0.52
C GLU A 296 -25.31 -16.77 0.89
N GLY A 297 -25.22 -17.91 1.58
CA GLY A 297 -24.61 -17.97 2.91
C GLY A 297 -23.13 -17.58 2.94
N SER A 298 -22.38 -17.89 1.89
CA SER A 298 -20.95 -17.52 1.78
C SER A 298 -20.77 -16.05 1.42
N LEU A 299 -21.54 -15.56 0.45
CA LEU A 299 -21.51 -14.17 -0.01
C LEU A 299 -21.94 -13.18 1.09
N GLN A 300 -22.97 -13.52 1.86
CA GLN A 300 -23.39 -12.69 2.99
C GLN A 300 -22.28 -12.55 4.04
N ARG A 301 -21.57 -13.65 4.34
CA ARG A 301 -20.41 -13.63 5.25
C ARG A 301 -19.26 -12.78 4.70
N TYR A 302 -18.90 -12.94 3.42
CA TYR A 302 -17.81 -12.17 2.81
C TYR A 302 -18.14 -10.70 2.68
N PHE A 303 -19.39 -10.36 2.35
CA PHE A 303 -19.85 -8.97 2.34
C PHE A 303 -19.68 -8.29 3.71
N GLN A 304 -19.94 -9.03 4.79
CA GLN A 304 -19.75 -8.53 6.15
C GLN A 304 -18.30 -8.53 6.63
N GLN A 305 -17.35 -9.19 5.97
CA GLN A 305 -15.98 -9.35 6.51
C GLN A 305 -14.91 -8.75 5.60
N CYS A 306 -15.19 -8.57 4.31
CA CYS A 306 -14.22 -8.10 3.32
C CYS A 306 -14.39 -6.62 3.01
N GLU A 307 -13.27 -5.97 2.70
CA GLU A 307 -13.29 -4.70 1.98
C GLU A 307 -13.88 -4.86 0.56
N LYS A 308 -14.50 -3.81 0.01
CA LYS A 308 -15.17 -3.84 -1.31
C LYS A 308 -14.26 -4.40 -2.42
N THR A 309 -12.99 -4.00 -2.43
CA THR A 309 -11.99 -4.50 -3.39
C THR A 309 -11.69 -5.98 -3.20
N VAL A 310 -11.54 -6.44 -1.96
CA VAL A 310 -11.27 -7.85 -1.65
C VAL A 310 -12.46 -8.72 -2.06
N LEU A 311 -13.68 -8.29 -1.71
CA LEU A 311 -14.91 -8.97 -2.12
C LEU A 311 -14.98 -9.12 -3.64
N LYS A 312 -14.63 -8.08 -4.41
CA LYS A 312 -14.60 -8.16 -5.88
C LYS A 312 -13.67 -9.26 -6.40
N TYR A 313 -12.50 -9.44 -5.80
CA TYR A 313 -11.57 -10.51 -6.19
C TYR A 313 -12.12 -11.89 -5.84
N ILE A 314 -12.65 -12.06 -4.62
CA ILE A 314 -13.29 -13.31 -4.19
C ILE A 314 -14.47 -13.66 -5.11
N LEU A 315 -15.34 -12.70 -5.43
CA LEU A 315 -16.48 -12.89 -6.33
C LEU A 315 -16.06 -13.33 -7.73
N LYS A 316 -15.06 -12.67 -8.30
CA LYS A 316 -14.52 -12.99 -9.63
C LYS A 316 -14.06 -14.45 -9.67
N GLU A 317 -13.35 -14.90 -8.64
CA GLU A 317 -12.81 -16.24 -8.59
C GLU A 317 -13.87 -17.30 -8.24
N LEU A 318 -14.80 -16.98 -7.33
CA LEU A 318 -15.95 -17.83 -6.99
C LEU A 318 -16.80 -18.09 -8.23
N TRP A 319 -17.07 -17.06 -9.02
CA TRP A 319 -17.77 -17.18 -10.29
C TRP A 319 -17.04 -18.13 -11.24
N ARG A 320 -15.71 -17.93 -11.39
CA ARG A 320 -14.88 -18.76 -12.26
C ARG A 320 -14.97 -20.23 -11.85
N ILE A 321 -14.77 -20.56 -10.58
CA ILE A 321 -14.85 -21.96 -10.11
C ILE A 321 -16.26 -22.51 -10.28
N THR A 322 -17.29 -21.77 -9.90
CA THR A 322 -18.69 -22.23 -10.02
C THR A 322 -19.05 -22.59 -11.46
N ILE A 323 -18.70 -21.75 -12.43
CA ILE A 323 -18.98 -22.02 -13.85
C ILE A 323 -18.17 -23.22 -14.37
N VAL A 324 -16.88 -23.30 -14.03
CA VAL A 324 -16.03 -24.43 -14.42
C VAL A 324 -16.55 -25.75 -13.83
N SER A 325 -17.03 -25.73 -12.59
CA SER A 325 -17.65 -26.88 -11.93
C SER A 325 -18.93 -27.31 -12.64
N MET A 326 -19.82 -26.37 -12.96
CA MET A 326 -21.05 -26.67 -13.71
C MET A 326 -20.75 -27.28 -15.08
N GLU A 327 -19.81 -26.68 -15.82
CA GLU A 327 -19.39 -27.17 -17.13
C GLU A 327 -18.90 -28.61 -17.02
N LYS A 328 -17.98 -28.90 -16.10
CA LYS A 328 -17.35 -30.22 -15.98
C LYS A 328 -18.25 -31.31 -15.42
N LEU A 329 -19.09 -30.98 -14.44
CA LEU A 329 -19.86 -31.98 -13.69
C LEU A 329 -21.26 -32.20 -14.23
N VAL A 330 -21.84 -31.21 -14.92
CA VAL A 330 -23.24 -31.25 -15.37
C VAL A 330 -23.36 -31.24 -16.88
N VAL A 331 -22.54 -30.44 -17.57
CA VAL A 331 -22.68 -30.21 -19.02
C VAL A 331 -21.83 -31.17 -19.84
N LEU A 332 -20.59 -31.42 -19.43
CA LEU A 332 -19.68 -32.27 -20.21
C LEU A 332 -20.03 -33.76 -20.05
N PRO A 333 -19.97 -34.54 -21.13
CA PRO A 333 -20.20 -35.99 -21.06
C PRO A 333 -19.08 -36.67 -20.24
N PRO A 334 -19.38 -37.71 -19.45
CA PRO A 334 -18.38 -38.43 -18.67
C PRO A 334 -17.30 -39.02 -19.59
N LEU A 335 -16.03 -38.72 -19.32
CA LEU A 335 -14.88 -39.23 -20.10
C LEU A 335 -14.66 -40.75 -19.96
N ALA A 336 -15.43 -41.42 -19.08
CA ALA A 336 -15.36 -42.86 -18.85
C ALA A 336 -16.78 -43.45 -18.80
N ASP A 337 -17.37 -43.73 -19.97
CA ASP A 337 -17.87 -45.06 -20.34
C ASP A 337 -18.54 -45.00 -21.72
N LYS A 338 -18.20 -45.90 -22.64
CA LYS A 338 -18.69 -45.87 -24.04
C LYS A 338 -20.17 -46.23 -24.19
N THR A 339 -20.88 -46.49 -23.09
CA THR A 339 -22.26 -46.99 -23.08
C THR A 339 -23.30 -45.97 -22.63
N VAL A 340 -22.90 -44.80 -22.11
CA VAL A 340 -23.83 -43.71 -21.68
C VAL A 340 -23.90 -42.61 -22.75
N ARG A 341 -24.12 -42.99 -24.02
CA ARG A 341 -24.18 -42.03 -25.15
C ARG A 341 -25.53 -41.31 -25.32
N ARG A 342 -26.36 -41.19 -24.27
CA ARG A 342 -27.73 -40.64 -24.43
C ARG A 342 -28.22 -39.66 -23.38
N PHE A 343 -27.35 -39.08 -22.56
CA PHE A 343 -27.80 -38.13 -21.56
C PHE A 343 -27.09 -36.80 -21.70
N ILE A 344 -27.92 -35.78 -21.97
CA ILE A 344 -27.68 -34.34 -21.88
C ILE A 344 -26.97 -33.72 -23.09
N ILE A 345 -27.69 -33.68 -24.21
CA ILE A 345 -27.70 -32.49 -25.07
C ILE A 345 -29.09 -31.88 -24.88
N CYS A 346 -29.26 -31.09 -23.82
CA CYS A 346 -30.38 -30.16 -23.77
C CYS A 346 -29.99 -28.97 -24.64
N GLU A 347 -30.65 -28.87 -25.79
CA GLU A 347 -30.48 -27.77 -26.75
C GLU A 347 -30.50 -26.42 -26.04
N GLY A 348 -29.52 -25.59 -26.40
CA GLY A 348 -29.38 -24.26 -25.85
C GLY A 348 -30.62 -23.42 -26.12
N LYS A 349 -31.07 -22.74 -25.07
CA LYS A 349 -31.40 -21.31 -25.06
C LYS A 349 -31.82 -20.94 -23.64
N HIS A 350 -31.21 -19.88 -23.14
CA HIS A 350 -31.46 -19.21 -21.85
C HIS A 350 -30.74 -19.82 -20.63
N PHE A 351 -29.54 -19.31 -20.38
CA PHE A 351 -29.00 -19.11 -19.02
C PHE A 351 -29.18 -17.63 -18.62
N PRO A 352 -30.29 -17.22 -17.96
CA PRO A 352 -30.36 -15.90 -17.34
C PRO A 352 -30.47 -15.84 -15.79
N PRO A 353 -30.51 -16.89 -14.94
CA PRO A 353 -30.75 -16.63 -13.50
C PRO A 353 -29.46 -16.23 -12.74
N LEU A 354 -28.33 -16.88 -13.03
CA LEU A 354 -27.06 -16.69 -12.30
C LEU A 354 -26.41 -15.33 -12.58
N THR A 355 -26.46 -14.87 -13.83
CA THR A 355 -25.98 -13.54 -14.19
C THR A 355 -26.85 -12.46 -13.56
N PHE A 356 -28.16 -12.70 -13.41
CA PHE A 356 -29.07 -11.74 -12.81
C PHE A 356 -28.86 -11.61 -11.30
N LEU A 357 -28.68 -12.72 -10.56
CA LEU A 357 -28.39 -12.66 -9.11
C LEU A 357 -27.09 -11.93 -8.80
N VAL A 358 -26.03 -12.17 -9.60
CA VAL A 358 -24.75 -11.46 -9.42
C VAL A 358 -24.83 -10.02 -9.91
N ILE A 359 -25.51 -9.71 -11.03
CA ILE A 359 -25.76 -8.32 -11.45
C ILE A 359 -26.62 -7.57 -10.43
N THR A 360 -27.54 -8.24 -9.76
CA THR A 360 -28.38 -7.65 -8.71
C THR A 360 -27.56 -7.40 -7.45
N ALA A 361 -26.65 -8.31 -7.06
CA ALA A 361 -25.66 -8.05 -6.02
C ALA A 361 -24.65 -6.94 -6.42
N TYR A 362 -24.19 -6.93 -7.67
CA TYR A 362 -23.25 -5.93 -8.19
C TYR A 362 -23.89 -4.54 -8.39
N ARG A 363 -25.20 -4.46 -8.66
CA ARG A 363 -25.98 -3.21 -8.77
C ARG A 363 -26.49 -2.71 -7.42
N ASN A 364 -26.96 -3.58 -6.53
CA ASN A 364 -27.47 -3.18 -5.22
C ASN A 364 -26.35 -2.82 -4.22
N TYR A 365 -25.14 -3.31 -4.44
CA TYR A 365 -23.96 -3.01 -3.59
C TYR A 365 -22.83 -2.25 -4.32
N GLY A 366 -23.13 -1.77 -5.54
CA GLY A 366 -22.21 -1.05 -6.43
C GLY A 366 -22.43 0.46 -6.50
N GLY A 367 -22.90 1.08 -5.41
CA GLY A 367 -22.76 2.52 -5.15
C GLY A 367 -21.38 2.84 -4.59
#